data_AF-A0A521V556-F1
#
_entry.id   AF-A0A521V556-F1
#
_cell.length_a   1.000
_cell.length_b   1.000
_cell.length_c   1.000
_cell.angle_alpha   90.00
_cell.angle_beta   90.00
_cell.angle_gamma   90.00
#
_symmetry.space_group_name_H-M   'P 1'
#
loop_
_entity.id
_entity.type
_entity.pdbx_description
1 polymer ?
#
loop_
_entity_poly.entity_id
_entity_poly.type
_entity_poly.pdbx_seq_one_letter_code
_entity_poly.pdbx_strand_id
1 'polypeptide(L)'
;MNTSQAGGIAPELVLTEQEICRDALIEKYAKGKESSAEDVRRRVARALAQAEPEDRRAHWEKRFLGALEEGFIPAGRINSAAGIQMQATLINCFVQPVGDS
;
A
#
# COMPACT_ATOMS: atom_id res chain seq x y z
N MET A 1 48.00 -15.25 -1.28
CA MET A 1 47.39 -14.40 -2.30
C MET A 1 45.88 -14.50 -2.12
N ASN A 2 45.29 -13.52 -1.44
CA ASN A 2 43.86 -13.51 -1.11
C ASN A 2 43.17 -12.51 -2.05
N THR A 3 42.46 -13.00 -3.06
CA THR A 3 41.63 -12.16 -3.92
C THR A 3 40.27 -11.96 -3.26
N SER A 4 40.15 -10.86 -2.52
CA SER A 4 38.86 -10.28 -2.12
C SER A 4 38.17 -9.78 -3.39
N GLN A 5 37.11 -10.47 -3.82
CA GLN A 5 36.15 -9.89 -4.76
C GLN A 5 35.26 -8.95 -3.97
N ALA A 6 35.46 -7.65 -4.17
CA ALA A 6 34.52 -6.63 -3.77
C ALA A 6 33.21 -6.86 -4.53
N GLY A 7 32.16 -7.31 -3.83
CA GLY A 7 30.80 -7.30 -4.32
C GLY A 7 30.36 -5.85 -4.50
N GLY A 8 30.54 -5.31 -5.71
CA GLY A 8 30.03 -4.00 -6.08
C GLY A 8 28.51 -4.02 -6.02
N ILE A 9 27.93 -3.15 -5.19
CA ILE A 9 26.51 -2.85 -5.20
C ILE A 9 26.24 -2.21 -6.57
N ALA A 10 25.43 -2.88 -7.40
CA ALA A 10 25.00 -2.31 -8.67
C ALA A 10 24.31 -0.96 -8.44
N PRO A 11 24.48 0.03 -9.33
CA PRO A 11 23.85 1.33 -9.18
C PRO A 11 22.33 1.16 -9.07
N GLU A 12 21.71 1.97 -8.20
CA GLU A 12 20.27 2.00 -7.97
C GLU A 12 19.55 2.19 -9.31
N LEU A 13 18.96 1.12 -9.82
CA LEU A 13 18.24 1.13 -11.08
C LEU A 13 16.94 1.90 -10.85
N VAL A 14 16.92 3.18 -11.20
CA VAL A 14 15.70 3.99 -11.18
C VAL A 14 14.79 3.47 -12.30
N LEU A 15 13.84 2.61 -11.92
CA LEU A 15 12.85 2.08 -12.84
C LEU A 15 11.76 3.13 -13.07
N THR A 16 11.53 3.48 -14.33
CA THR A 16 10.37 4.26 -14.73
C THR A 16 9.10 3.45 -14.52
N GLU A 17 7.99 4.13 -14.18
CA GLU A 17 6.68 3.48 -14.05
C GLU A 17 6.29 2.78 -15.35
N GLN A 18 5.91 1.50 -15.24
CA GLN A 18 5.48 0.70 -16.38
C GLN A 18 3.99 0.94 -16.65
N GLU A 19 3.62 1.02 -17.93
CA GLU A 19 2.24 1.26 -18.37
C GLU A 19 1.25 0.26 -17.76
N ILE A 20 1.59 -1.04 -17.78
CA ILE A 20 0.77 -2.10 -17.18
C ILE A 20 0.55 -1.90 -15.67
N CYS A 21 1.54 -1.35 -14.95
CA CYS A 21 1.40 -1.05 -13.52
C CYS A 21 0.44 0.11 -13.29
N ARG A 22 0.52 1.15 -14.13
CA ARG A 22 -0.42 2.28 -14.11
C ARG A 22 -1.85 1.82 -14.40
N ASP A 23 -2.03 0.99 -15.42
CA ASP A 23 -3.36 0.48 -15.80
C ASP A 23 -3.96 -0.38 -14.68
N ALA A 24 -3.17 -1.31 -14.13
CA ALA A 24 -3.60 -2.12 -13.00
C ALA A 24 -3.92 -1.26 -11.76
N LEU A 25 -3.13 -0.20 -11.51
CA LEU A 25 -3.39 0.74 -10.43
C LEU A 25 -4.75 1.43 -10.60
N ILE A 26 -4.97 2.01 -11.78
CA ILE A 26 -6.19 2.77 -12.10
C ILE A 26 -7.41 1.85 -12.04
N GLU A 27 -7.33 0.66 -12.64
CA GLU A 27 -8.45 -0.26 -12.72
C GLU A 27 -8.83 -0.85 -11.35
N LYS A 28 -7.84 -1.25 -10.54
CA LYS A 28 -8.10 -2.07 -9.34
C LYS A 28 -8.12 -1.26 -8.05
N TYR A 29 -7.36 -0.17 -7.96
CA TYR A 29 -7.07 0.50 -6.68
C TYR A 29 -7.49 1.96 -6.65
N ALA A 30 -7.38 2.71 -7.75
CA ALA A 30 -7.81 4.09 -7.81
C ALA A 30 -9.33 4.23 -7.62
N LYS A 31 -9.74 5.30 -6.94
CA LYS A 31 -11.14 5.64 -6.66
C LYS A 31 -11.43 7.11 -6.96
N GLY A 32 -12.60 7.38 -7.54
CA GLY A 32 -13.02 8.75 -7.83
C GLY A 32 -12.08 9.46 -8.81
N LYS A 33 -11.31 10.43 -8.31
CA LYS A 33 -10.39 11.26 -9.10
C LYS A 33 -8.91 10.86 -8.96
N GLU A 34 -8.62 9.77 -8.23
CA GLU A 34 -7.27 9.26 -8.06
C GLU A 34 -6.70 8.80 -9.42
N SER A 35 -5.46 9.17 -9.71
CA SER A 35 -4.80 8.85 -10.99
C SER A 35 -3.34 8.41 -10.84
N SER A 36 -2.84 8.40 -9.61
CA SER A 36 -1.46 8.05 -9.28
C SER A 36 -1.38 7.18 -8.02
N ALA A 37 -0.24 6.49 -7.85
CA ALA A 37 0.01 5.70 -6.66
C ALA A 37 0.08 6.59 -5.40
N GLU A 38 0.52 7.84 -5.56
CA GLU A 38 0.54 8.84 -4.50
C GLU A 38 -0.87 9.15 -4.00
N ASP A 39 -1.83 9.38 -4.91
CA ASP A 39 -3.22 9.67 -4.52
C ASP A 39 -3.81 8.52 -3.69
N VAL A 40 -3.60 7.28 -4.14
CA VAL A 40 -4.03 6.06 -3.44
C VAL A 40 -3.38 5.97 -2.05
N ARG A 41 -2.06 6.19 -1.96
CA ARG A 41 -1.34 6.15 -0.67
C ARG A 41 -1.85 7.21 0.30
N ARG A 42 -2.14 8.43 -0.17
CA ARG A 42 -2.72 9.50 0.67
C ARG A 42 -4.08 9.10 1.24
N ARG A 43 -4.97 8.55 0.41
CA ARG A 43 -6.27 8.03 0.89
C ARG A 43 -6.07 6.94 1.93
N VAL A 44 -5.24 5.94 1.63
CA VAL A 44 -5.01 4.80 2.53
C VAL A 44 -4.40 5.26 3.86
N ALA A 45 -3.40 6.13 3.85
CA ALA A 45 -2.79 6.68 5.06
C ALA A 45 -3.80 7.41 5.94
N ARG A 46 -4.61 8.30 5.34
CA ARG A 46 -5.68 9.02 6.05
C ARG A 46 -6.72 8.07 6.64
N ALA A 47 -7.10 7.04 5.89
CA ALA A 47 -8.08 6.05 6.32
C ALA A 47 -7.56 5.20 7.49
N LEU A 48 -6.32 4.73 7.43
CA LEU A 48 -5.68 3.98 8.51
C LEU A 48 -5.57 4.83 9.79
N ALA A 49 -5.24 6.11 9.66
CA ALA A 49 -5.16 7.03 10.78
C ALA A 49 -6.51 7.25 11.50
N GLN A 50 -7.66 6.96 10.88
CA GLN A 50 -8.96 7.11 11.56
C GLN A 50 -9.16 6.12 12.71
N ALA A 51 -8.42 5.00 12.72
CA ALA A 51 -8.43 4.05 13.83
C ALA A 51 -7.77 4.61 15.11
N GLU A 52 -6.96 5.66 14.98
CA GLU A 52 -6.24 6.29 16.09
C GLU A 52 -7.09 7.36 16.80
N PRO A 53 -6.76 7.71 18.06
CA PRO A 53 -7.33 8.84 18.77
C PRO A 53 -7.23 10.14 17.96
N GLU A 54 -8.26 10.98 18.02
CA GLU A 54 -8.42 12.17 17.17
C GLU A 54 -7.21 13.12 17.22
N ASP A 55 -6.69 13.37 18.42
CA ASP A 55 -5.52 14.21 18.69
C ASP A 55 -4.21 13.67 18.08
N ARG A 56 -4.18 12.38 17.73
CA ARG A 56 -3.00 11.71 17.15
C ARG A 56 -3.14 11.37 15.67
N ARG A 57 -4.32 11.52 15.07
CA ARG A 57 -4.55 11.12 13.67
C ARG A 57 -3.60 11.79 12.70
N ALA A 58 -3.38 13.10 12.83
CA ALA A 58 -2.47 13.84 11.95
C ALA A 58 -1.02 13.34 12.06
N HIS A 59 -0.57 12.97 13.26
CA HIS A 59 0.75 12.38 13.48
C HIS A 59 0.87 11.03 12.75
N TRP A 60 -0.13 10.17 12.92
CA TRP A 60 -0.13 8.83 12.34
C TRP A 60 -0.35 8.82 10.84
N GLU A 61 -1.21 9.69 10.29
CA GLU A 61 -1.38 9.84 8.84
C GLU A 61 -0.04 10.14 8.16
N LYS A 62 0.75 11.07 8.72
CA LYS A 62 2.09 11.39 8.21
C LYS A 62 3.03 10.18 8.28
N ARG A 63 3.01 9.44 9.39
CA ARG A 63 3.85 8.23 9.57
C ARG A 63 3.46 7.12 8.60
N PHE A 64 2.17 6.88 8.41
CA PHE A 64 1.66 5.87 7.48
C PHE A 64 1.98 6.24 6.03
N LEU A 65 1.80 7.51 5.65
CA LEU A 65 2.19 7.96 4.31
C LEU A 65 3.69 7.74 4.07
N GLY A 66 4.54 8.12 5.03
CA GLY A 66 5.99 7.90 4.95
C GLY A 66 6.33 6.41 4.77
N ALA A 67 5.73 5.51 5.54
CA ALA A 67 5.94 4.08 5.37
C ALA A 67 5.53 3.56 3.97
N LEU A 68 4.39 4.03 3.45
CA LEU A 68 3.93 3.67 2.10
C LEU A 68 4.83 4.25 0.99
N GLU A 69 5.47 5.39 1.26
CA GLU A 69 6.47 6.02 0.37
C GLU A 69 7.81 5.29 0.40
N GLU A 70 8.19 4.76 1.56
CA GLU A 70 9.40 3.97 1.80
C GLU A 70 9.28 2.49 1.36
N GLY A 71 8.15 2.09 0.79
CA GLY A 71 7.98 0.77 0.15
C GLY A 71 7.14 -0.24 0.92
N PHE A 72 6.49 0.15 2.03
CA PHE A 72 5.46 -0.70 2.62
C PHE A 72 4.23 -0.76 1.70
N ILE A 73 3.85 -1.95 1.24
CA ILE A 73 2.69 -2.15 0.36
C ILE A 73 1.60 -2.96 1.09
N PRO A 74 0.46 -2.34 1.45
CA PRO A 74 -0.66 -3.05 2.06
C PRO A 74 -1.31 -4.05 1.12
N ALA A 75 -2.04 -5.00 1.68
CA ALA A 75 -2.76 -6.00 0.91
C ALA A 75 -3.87 -5.39 0.03
N GLY A 76 -4.25 -6.10 -1.03
CA GLY A 76 -5.10 -5.55 -2.10
C GLY A 76 -6.42 -4.93 -1.65
N ARG A 77 -7.17 -5.58 -0.74
CA ARG A 77 -8.43 -5.01 -0.19
C ARG A 77 -8.22 -3.73 0.62
N ILE A 78 -7.08 -3.56 1.28
CA ILE A 78 -6.77 -2.31 1.99
C ILE A 78 -6.59 -1.18 0.97
N ASN A 79 -5.75 -1.39 -0.06
CA ASN A 79 -5.51 -0.36 -1.09
C ASN A 79 -6.79 -0.01 -1.87
N SER A 80 -7.64 -1.00 -2.16
CA SER A 80 -8.87 -0.78 -2.92
C SER A 80 -9.99 -0.12 -2.10
N ALA A 81 -10.11 -0.45 -0.81
CA ALA A 81 -11.31 -0.11 -0.03
C ALA A 81 -11.07 0.77 1.22
N ALA A 82 -9.84 1.03 1.66
CA ALA A 82 -9.65 1.93 2.80
C ALA A 82 -10.10 3.36 2.44
N GLY A 83 -10.94 3.98 3.27
CA GLY A 83 -11.37 5.37 3.09
C GLY A 83 -12.48 5.60 2.06
N ILE A 84 -13.07 4.54 1.49
CA ILE A 84 -14.29 4.67 0.68
C ILE A 84 -15.54 4.50 1.55
N GLN A 85 -16.66 5.11 1.15
CA GLN A 85 -17.91 5.04 1.93
C GLN A 85 -18.56 3.65 1.94
N MET A 86 -18.24 2.79 0.97
CA MET A 86 -18.81 1.45 0.90
C MET A 86 -18.26 0.56 2.01
N GLN A 87 -19.13 -0.11 2.76
CA GLN A 87 -18.72 -1.09 3.77
C GLN A 87 -18.18 -2.35 3.11
N ALA A 88 -16.88 -2.36 2.84
CA ALA A 88 -16.13 -3.53 2.44
C ALA A 88 -15.19 -3.96 3.57
N THR A 89 -15.06 -5.26 3.77
CA THR A 89 -14.03 -5.79 4.67
C THR A 89 -12.64 -5.52 4.09
N LEU A 90 -11.74 -5.01 4.93
CA LEU A 90 -10.33 -4.81 4.56
C LEU A 90 -9.50 -6.10 4.69
N ILE A 91 -10.11 -7.17 5.22
CA ILE A 91 -9.47 -8.47 5.44
C ILE A 91 -9.46 -9.26 4.12
N ASN A 92 -8.29 -9.84 3.77
CA ASN A 92 -8.12 -10.68 2.58
C ASN A 92 -8.20 -12.17 2.89
N CYS A 93 -7.66 -12.60 4.04
CA CYS A 93 -7.50 -14.02 4.37
C CYS A 93 -8.60 -14.46 5.31
N PHE A 94 -9.31 -15.54 4.95
CA PHE A 94 -10.36 -16.15 5.76
C PHE A 94 -10.08 -17.65 5.89
N VAL A 95 -10.45 -18.20 7.04
CA VAL A 95 -10.41 -19.65 7.29
C VAL A 95 -11.81 -20.05 7.73
N GLN A 96 -12.36 -21.09 7.11
CA GLN A 96 -13.67 -21.62 7.46
C GLN A 96 -13.52 -23.10 7.85
N PRO A 97 -14.06 -23.52 9.01
CA PRO A 97 -14.11 -24.94 9.36
C PRO A 97 -15.07 -25.68 8.41
N VAL A 98 -14.72 -26.94 8.10
CA VAL A 98 -15.58 -27.86 7.34
C VAL A 98 -16.06 -28.94 8.32
N GLY A 99 -17.38 -29.02 8.54
CA GLY A 99 -17.99 -30.02 9.42
C GLY A 99 -18.23 -31.35 8.69
N ASP A 100 -18.26 -32.44 9.44
CA ASP A 100 -18.46 -33.82 8.94
C ASP A 100 -19.90 -34.34 9.12
N SER A 101 -20.89 -33.44 9.22
CA SER A 101 -22.31 -33.74 9.36
C SER A 101 -22.98 -34.20 8.06
#